data_AF-A0A8R1ITY3-F1
#
_entry.id   AF-A0A8R1ITY3-F1
#
_cell.length_a   1.000
_cell.length_b   1.000
_cell.length_c   1.000
_cell.angle_alpha   90.00
_cell.angle_beta   90.00
_cell.angle_gamma   90.00
#
_symmetry.space_group_name_H-M   'P 1'
#
loop_
_entity.id
_entity.type
_entity.pdbx_description
1 polymer ?
#
loop_
_entity_poly.entity_id
_entity_poly.type
_entity_poly.pdbx_seq_one_letter_code
_entity_poly.pdbx_strand_id
1 'polypeptide(L)' 'MGLASTLYSEEQAQLDIMIQLGFSTLQMSRRITRLRCCVRNYVWDKIQPSHLESLTNSGNNRLFQVMRKFGGPSSY' A
#
# COMPACT_ATOMS: atom_id res chain seq x y z
N MET A 1 -3.71 1.80 26.56
CA MET A 1 -3.48 1.55 25.12
C MET A 1 -2.78 2.77 24.55
N GLY A 2 -1.46 2.75 24.39
CA GLY A 2 -0.74 3.97 24.02
C GLY A 2 0.70 3.69 23.62
N LEU A 3 0.89 3.34 22.34
CA LEU A 3 2.17 3.40 21.63
C LEU A 3 1.90 3.68 20.14
N ALA A 4 1.05 4.65 19.83
CA ALA A 4 1.05 5.24 18.50
C ALA A 4 2.25 6.18 18.46
N SER A 5 3.39 5.69 17.96
CA SER A 5 4.54 6.56 17.67
C SER A 5 4.13 7.51 16.55
N THR A 6 3.64 8.69 16.91
CA THR A 6 3.34 9.76 15.96
C THR A 6 4.62 10.08 15.20
N LEU A 7 4.59 9.90 13.87
CA LEU A 7 5.70 10.31 13.01
C LEU A 7 5.73 11.82 12.94
N TYR A 8 6.91 12.42 13.06
CA TYR A 8 7.09 13.85 12.91
C TYR A 8 6.84 14.29 11.46
N SER A 9 6.44 15.54 11.24
CA SER A 9 6.12 16.07 9.90
C SER A 9 7.25 15.89 8.89
N GLU A 10 8.51 15.97 9.33
CA GLU A 10 9.68 15.72 8.48
C GLU A 10 9.78 14.26 8.04
N GLU A 11 9.55 13.32 8.97
CA GLU A 11 9.53 11.88 8.67
C GLU A 11 8.40 11.55 7.68
N GLN A 12 7.23 12.19 7.83
CA GLN A 12 6.09 12.04 6.92
C GLN A 12 6.41 12.54 5.51
N ALA A 13 7.01 13.73 5.37
CA ALA A 13 7.41 14.27 4.08
C ALA A 13 8.47 13.38 3.38
N GLN A 14 9.44 12.87 4.14
CA GLN A 14 10.42 11.93 3.63
C GLN A 14 9.78 10.61 3.18
N LEU A 15 8.81 10.08 3.94
CA LEU A 15 8.07 8.89 3.56
C LEU A 15 7.22 9.11 2.30
N ASP A 16 6.54 10.25 2.17
CA ASP A 16 5.72 10.56 0.98
C ASP A 16 6.57 10.57 -0.30
N ILE A 17 7.78 11.17 -0.24
CA ILE A 17 8.75 11.13 -1.36
C ILE A 17 9.19 9.69 -1.65
N MET A 18 9.50 8.90 -0.62
CA MET A 18 9.94 7.51 -0.78
C MET A 18 8.84 6.61 -1.36
N ILE A 19 7.58 6.85 -1.01
CA ILE A 19 6.42 6.16 -1.58
C ILE A 19 6.32 6.46 -3.08
N GLN A 20 6.43 7.74 -3.47
CA GLN A 20 6.38 8.14 -4.88
C GLN A 20 7.52 7.52 -5.71
N LEU A 21 8.70 7.37 -5.11
CA LEU A 21 9.86 6.75 -5.75
C LEU A 21 9.85 5.21 -5.71
N GLY A 22 8.81 4.59 -5.15
CA GLY A 22 8.64 3.12 -5.14
C GLY A 22 9.56 2.37 -4.19
N PHE A 23 10.04 3.00 -3.10
CA PHE A 23 10.87 2.32 -2.11
C PHE A 23 10.09 1.25 -1.34
N SER A 24 10.77 0.17 -0.97
CA SER A 24 10.19 -0.84 -0.07
C SER A 24 10.07 -0.33 1.37
N THR A 25 9.13 -0.88 2.13
CA THR A 25 8.95 -0.55 3.57
C THR A 25 10.19 -0.79 4.42
N LEU A 26 11.04 -1.75 4.04
CA LEU A 26 12.31 -2.02 4.72
C LEU A 26 13.37 -0.94 4.40
N GLN A 27 13.43 -0.47 3.16
CA GLN A 27 14.33 0.64 2.80
C GLN A 27 13.89 1.93 3.48
N MET A 28 12.58 2.21 3.51
CA MET A 28 11.99 3.33 4.23
C MET A 28 12.33 3.28 5.73
N SER A 29 12.09 2.15 6.39
CA SER A 29 12.35 2.00 7.83
C SER A 29 13.81 2.21 8.20
N ARG A 30 14.73 1.73 7.36
CA ARG A 30 16.19 1.94 7.53
C ARG A 30 16.59 3.40 7.35
N ARG A 31 15.95 4.13 6.42
CA ARG A 31 16.29 5.54 6.16
C ARG A 31 15.85 6.49 7.26
N ILE A 32 14.69 6.25 7.88
CA ILE A 32 14.18 7.11 8.97
C ILE A 32 14.45 6.52 10.35
N THR A 33 15.20 5.42 10.46
CA THR A 33 15.51 4.74 11.73
C THR A 33 14.27 4.43 12.57
N ARG A 34 13.16 4.05 11.92
CA ARG A 34 11.90 3.65 12.58
C ARG A 34 11.62 2.17 12.38
N LEU A 35 10.73 1.63 13.21
CA LEU A 35 10.24 0.28 13.04
C LEU A 35 9.49 0.13 11.73
N ARG A 36 9.63 -1.03 11.09
CA ARG A 36 8.93 -1.35 9.84
C ARG A 36 7.41 -1.33 10.01
N CYS A 37 6.88 -1.62 11.20
CA CYS A 37 5.46 -1.53 11.50
C CYS A 37 4.94 -0.07 11.44
N CYS A 38 5.69 0.91 11.94
CA CYS A 38 5.32 2.33 11.86
C CYS A 38 5.20 2.79 10.41
N VAL A 39 6.22 2.48 9.60
CA VAL A 39 6.21 2.79 8.16
C VAL A 39 5.08 2.08 7.43
N ARG A 40 4.85 0.79 7.74
CA ARG A 40 3.75 0.03 7.15
C ARG A 40 2.40 0.68 7.47
N ASN A 41 2.14 1.02 8.73
CA ASN A 41 0.88 1.64 9.14
C ASN A 41 0.67 2.99 8.43
N TYR A 42 1.72 3.81 8.32
CA TYR A 42 1.66 5.07 7.57
C TYR A 42 1.33 4.88 6.09
N VAL A 43 1.98 3.91 5.42
CA VAL A 43 1.68 3.60 4.02
C VAL A 43 0.24 3.12 3.85
N TRP A 44 -0.26 2.30 4.78
CA TRP A 44 -1.65 1.83 4.75
C TRP A 44 -2.67 2.96 4.94
N ASP A 45 -2.38 3.91 5.84
CA ASP A 45 -3.24 5.09 6.09
C ASP A 45 -3.34 6.02 4.87
N LYS A 46 -2.29 6.06 4.03
CA LYS A 46 -2.25 6.86 2.79
C LYS A 46 -3.01 6.21 1.62
N ILE A 47 -3.41 4.95 1.73
CA ILE A 47 -4.20 4.31 0.67
C ILE A 47 -5.60 4.92 0.66
N GLN A 48 -5.97 5.55 -0.46
CA GLN A 48 -7.33 6.08 -0.61
C GLN A 48 -8.36 4.94 -0.63
N PRO A 49 -9.49 5.07 0.09
CA PRO A 49 -10.56 4.06 0.07
C PRO A 49 -11.08 3.76 -1.34
N SER A 50 -11.14 4.76 -2.22
CA SER A 50 -11.52 4.60 -3.64
C SER A 50 -10.58 3.68 -4.43
N HIS A 51 -9.29 3.64 -4.05
CA HIS A 51 -8.33 2.71 -4.62
C HIS A 51 -8.64 1.28 -4.19
N LEU A 52 -9.00 1.08 -2.91
CA LEU A 52 -9.44 -0.23 -2.42
C LEU A 52 -10.73 -0.69 -3.10
N GLU A 53 -11.71 0.20 -3.25
CA GLU A 53 -12.95 -0.09 -3.97
C GLU A 53 -12.69 -0.45 -5.44
N SER A 54 -11.80 0.28 -6.11
CA SER A 54 -11.39 -0.03 -7.48
C SER A 54 -10.69 -1.38 -7.60
N LEU A 55 -9.87 -1.77 -6.61
CA LEU A 55 -9.25 -3.09 -6.54
C LEU A 55 -10.29 -4.19 -6.34
N THR A 56 -11.27 -3.98 -5.46
CA THR A 56 -12.39 -4.92 -5.24
C THR A 56 -13.23 -5.08 -6.51
N ASN A 57 -13.59 -3.97 -7.17
CA ASN A 57 -14.33 -3.98 -8.43
C ASN A 57 -13.52 -4.66 -9.56
N SER A 58 -12.21 -4.45 -9.60
CA SER A 58 -11.31 -5.17 -10.51
C SER A 58 -11.34 -6.68 -10.27
N GLY A 59 -11.45 -7.14 -9.01
CA GLY A 59 -11.58 -8.56 -8.67
C GLY A 59 -12.78 -9.23 -9.35
N ASN A 60 -13.95 -8.59 -9.33
CA ASN A 60 -15.15 -9.08 -10.02
C ASN A 60 -14.94 -9.15 -11.55
N ASN A 61 -14.27 -8.15 -12.12
CA ASN A 61 -13.93 -8.14 -13.55
C ASN A 61 -12.95 -9.27 -13.92
N ARG A 62 -12.01 -9.64 -13.03
CA ARG A 62 -11.11 -10.78 -13.24
C ARG A 62 -11.87 -12.10 -13.28
N LEU A 63 -12.80 -12.32 -12.34
CA LEU A 63 -13.62 -13.53 -12.32
C LEU A 63 -14.42 -13.66 -13.63
N PHE A 64 -15.03 -12.57 -14.09
CA PHE A 64 -15.74 -12.54 -15.35
C PHE A 64 -14.82 -12.84 -16.56
N GLN A 65 -13.58 -12.34 -16.56
CA GLN A 65 -12.60 -12.69 -17.60
C GLN A 65 -12.29 -14.19 -17.61
N VAL A 66 -12.11 -14.81 -16.43
CA VAL A 66 -11.86 -16.25 -16.32
C VAL A 66 -13.05 -17.05 -16.82
N MET A 67 -14.28 -16.66 -16.46
CA MET A 67 -15.50 -17.31 -16.93
C MET A 67 -15.64 -17.22 -18.45
N ARG A 68 -15.40 -16.04 -19.06
CA ARG A 68 -15.43 -15.87 -20.52
C ARG A 68 -14.37 -16.70 -21.25
N LYS A 69 -13.25 -16.99 -20.60
CA LYS A 69 -12.17 -17.83 -21.14
C LYS A 69 -12.33 -19.32 -20.78
N PHE A 70 -13.50 -19.75 -20.29
CA PHE A 70 -13.76 -21.12 -19.86
C PHE A 70 -12.74 -21.65 -18.83
N GLY A 71 -12.35 -20.81 -17.86
CA GLY A 71 -11.33 -21.15 -16.87
C GLY A 71 -9.89 -20.86 -17.30
N GLY A 72 -9.69 -20.30 -18.49
CA GLY A 72 -8.37 -19.88 -18.97
C GLY A 72 -7.76 -18.70 -18.20
N PRO A 73 -6.46 -18.43 -18.38
CA PRO A 73 -5.71 -17.48 -17.59
C PRO A 73 -6.21 -16.03 -17.74
N SER A 74 -6.25 -15.31 -16.62
CA SER A 74 -6.44 -13.85 -16.57
C SER A 74 -5.09 -13.15 -16.81
N SER A 75 -5.12 -11.88 -17.24
CA SER A 75 -3.92 -11.05 -17.45
C SER A 75 -3.37 -10.42 -16.16
N TYR A 76 -3.97 -10.78 -15.03
CA TYR A 76 -3.54 -10.42 -13.68
C TYR A 76 -2.73 -11.55 -13.07
#